data_AF-A0A6U2G3X3-F1
#
_entry.id   AF-A0A6U2G3X3-F1
#
_cell.length_a   1.000
_cell.length_b   1.000
_cell.length_c   1.000
_cell.angle_alpha   90.00
_cell.angle_beta   90.00
_cell.angle_gamma   90.00
#
_symmetry.space_group_name_H-M   'P 1'
#
loop_
_entity.id
_entity.type
_entity.pdbx_description
1 polymer ?
#
loop_
_entity_poly.entity_id
_entity_poly.type
_entity_poly.pdbx_seq_one_letter_code
_entity_poly.pdbx_strand_id
1 'polypeptide(L)'
;MHYLLERPWKEGGGGLSYEFLVRVEGESSFETNPLYAIMHESIYCSGAKEGSQWSAGRRIDPRFDYKKTLADPNGQVMMFGEHTFEWMYEDYASLRGLKDAAHFIAGKKDWGKLYDAEALKKSTVPSAAAVYYDDVYVEHDLSVKTAALTGSGKGGSKMKIWVTNEYQHSGLRDDGYRILDRLLGMIRGTHQVPS
;
A
#
# COMPACT_ATOMS: atom_id res chain seq x y z
N MET A 1 -8.42 -13.42 5.73
CA MET A 1 -7.16 -13.73 6.46
C MET A 1 -7.30 -14.42 7.83
N HIS A 2 -7.89 -13.83 8.90
CA HIS A 2 -7.78 -14.41 10.28
C HIS A 2 -8.15 -15.90 10.42
N TYR A 3 -9.23 -16.34 9.76
CA TYR A 3 -9.70 -17.73 9.80
C TYR A 3 -9.11 -18.64 8.70
N LEU A 4 -8.28 -18.09 7.80
CA LEU A 4 -7.78 -18.81 6.63
C LEU A 4 -6.89 -20.00 7.04
N LEU A 5 -6.15 -19.85 8.14
CA LEU A 5 -5.18 -20.84 8.60
C LEU A 5 -5.75 -21.88 9.59
N GLU A 6 -7.06 -21.86 9.89
CA GLU A 6 -7.64 -22.79 10.86
C GLU A 6 -7.78 -24.21 10.32
N ARG A 7 -7.99 -24.38 9.00
CA ARG A 7 -8.19 -25.69 8.35
C ARG A 7 -7.43 -25.84 7.02
N PRO A 8 -6.09 -25.66 7.01
CA PRO A 8 -5.33 -25.65 5.77
C PRO A 8 -5.15 -27.06 5.18
N TRP A 9 -5.22 -28.10 6.01
CA TRP A 9 -4.91 -29.48 5.62
C TRP A 9 -6.15 -30.32 5.33
N LYS A 10 -6.01 -31.32 4.46
CA LYS A 10 -7.02 -32.38 4.29
C LYS A 10 -7.13 -33.25 5.55
N GLU A 11 -8.33 -33.73 5.85
CA GLU A 11 -8.52 -34.76 6.88
C GLU A 11 -7.74 -36.03 6.49
N GLY A 12 -6.95 -36.58 7.43
CA GLY A 12 -6.07 -37.73 7.17
C GLY A 12 -4.71 -37.40 6.56
N GLY A 13 -4.38 -36.12 6.35
CA GLY A 13 -3.09 -35.67 5.83
C GLY A 13 -2.98 -35.70 4.30
N GLY A 14 -1.77 -35.52 3.76
CA GLY A 14 -1.51 -35.63 2.31
C GLY A 14 -1.74 -34.36 1.48
N GLY A 15 -1.66 -33.17 2.09
CA GLY A 15 -1.63 -31.88 1.38
C GLY A 15 -2.71 -30.89 1.82
N LEU A 16 -2.76 -29.76 1.13
CA LEU A 16 -3.68 -28.66 1.41
C LEU A 16 -5.12 -29.00 1.00
N SER A 17 -6.10 -28.54 1.77
CA SER A 17 -7.52 -28.74 1.48
C SER A 17 -7.96 -27.88 0.29
N TYR A 18 -8.95 -28.36 -0.48
CA TYR A 18 -9.49 -27.59 -1.61
C TYR A 18 -10.08 -26.25 -1.15
N GLU A 19 -10.79 -26.23 -0.02
CA GLU A 19 -11.33 -25.01 0.56
C GLU A 19 -10.22 -23.99 0.88
N PHE A 20 -9.11 -24.44 1.46
CA PHE A 20 -7.98 -23.58 1.75
C PHE A 20 -7.39 -22.98 0.46
N LEU A 21 -7.18 -23.81 -0.57
CA LEU A 21 -6.64 -23.36 -1.86
C LEU A 21 -7.53 -22.30 -2.51
N VAL A 22 -8.84 -22.54 -2.60
CA VAL A 22 -9.80 -21.58 -3.16
C VAL A 22 -9.82 -20.27 -2.37
N ARG A 23 -9.73 -20.34 -1.04
CA ARG A 23 -9.70 -19.12 -0.22
C ARG A 23 -8.39 -18.34 -0.39
N VAL A 24 -7.24 -19.01 -0.44
CA VAL A 24 -5.94 -18.36 -0.70
C VAL A 24 -5.92 -17.70 -2.09
N GLU A 25 -6.43 -18.40 -3.10
CA GLU A 25 -6.59 -17.87 -4.45
C GLU A 25 -7.50 -16.64 -4.45
N GLY A 26 -8.63 -16.68 -3.75
CA GLY A 26 -9.57 -15.56 -3.64
C GLY A 26 -9.01 -14.33 -2.89
N GLU A 27 -7.98 -14.50 -2.06
CA GLU A 27 -7.29 -13.38 -1.40
C GLU A 27 -6.25 -12.71 -2.34
N SER A 28 -5.95 -13.32 -3.49
CA SER A 28 -4.99 -12.82 -4.50
C SER A 28 -5.72 -12.38 -5.78
N SER A 29 -5.93 -11.07 -5.94
CA SER A 29 -6.76 -10.54 -7.04
C SER A 29 -6.00 -10.17 -8.33
N PHE A 30 -4.70 -10.46 -8.42
CA PHE A 30 -3.87 -10.02 -9.55
C PHE A 30 -4.31 -10.58 -10.91
N GLU A 31 -4.88 -11.79 -10.94
CA GLU A 31 -5.30 -12.42 -12.20
C GLU A 31 -6.48 -11.73 -12.88
N THR A 32 -7.35 -11.10 -12.09
CA THR A 32 -8.50 -10.34 -12.60
C THR A 32 -8.23 -8.84 -12.70
N ASN A 33 -7.07 -8.38 -12.21
CA ASN A 33 -6.68 -6.97 -12.18
C ASN A 33 -5.26 -6.77 -12.75
N PRO A 34 -4.99 -7.13 -14.01
CA PRO A 34 -3.64 -7.08 -14.58
C PRO A 34 -3.05 -5.66 -14.67
N LEU A 35 -3.89 -4.64 -14.89
CA LEU A 35 -3.42 -3.25 -14.89
C LEU A 35 -2.90 -2.83 -13.52
N TYR A 36 -3.58 -3.27 -12.46
CA TYR A 36 -3.15 -3.00 -11.10
C TYR A 36 -1.81 -3.68 -10.82
N ALA A 37 -1.66 -4.97 -11.19
CA ALA A 37 -0.41 -5.70 -11.03
C ALA A 37 0.79 -5.01 -11.75
N ILE A 38 0.57 -4.53 -12.97
CA ILE A 38 1.60 -3.94 -13.84
C ILE A 38 1.96 -2.52 -13.43
N MET A 39 0.98 -1.72 -13.03
CA MET A 39 1.19 -0.31 -12.72
C MET A 39 1.57 -0.08 -11.25
N HIS A 40 1.58 -1.12 -10.42
CA HIS A 40 1.73 -1.03 -8.97
C HIS A 40 2.87 -0.12 -8.51
N GLU A 41 4.08 -0.33 -9.03
CA GLU A 41 5.26 0.46 -8.63
C GLU A 41 5.37 1.80 -9.38
N SER A 42 4.66 1.97 -10.50
CA SER A 42 4.74 3.17 -11.34
C SER A 42 4.27 4.44 -10.62
N ILE A 43 3.42 4.30 -9.60
CA ILE A 43 2.92 5.43 -8.79
C ILE A 43 4.03 6.16 -8.04
N TYR A 44 5.18 5.51 -7.82
CA TYR A 44 6.36 6.10 -7.18
C TYR A 44 7.37 6.70 -8.18
N CYS A 45 7.10 6.61 -9.48
CA CYS A 45 8.04 7.03 -10.53
C CYS A 45 7.94 8.51 -10.93
N SER A 46 7.24 9.35 -10.16
CA SER A 46 7.06 10.78 -10.49
C SER A 46 8.39 11.50 -10.71
N GLY A 47 8.70 11.84 -11.98
CA GLY A 47 9.95 12.48 -12.38
C GLY A 47 11.20 11.60 -12.27
N ALA A 48 11.05 10.30 -12.08
CA ALA A 48 12.15 9.35 -12.00
C ALA A 48 12.84 9.17 -13.36
N LYS A 49 14.18 9.14 -13.36
CA LYS A 49 14.99 9.03 -14.58
C LYS A 49 15.40 7.59 -14.93
N GLU A 50 15.24 6.65 -14.02
CA GLU A 50 15.77 5.30 -14.16
C GLU A 50 14.68 4.22 -14.14
N GLY A 51 13.40 4.60 -14.13
CA GLY A 51 12.29 3.66 -13.92
C GLY A 51 12.28 3.06 -12.52
N SER A 52 11.26 2.26 -12.22
CA SER A 52 11.17 1.61 -10.91
C SER A 52 12.21 0.48 -10.80
N GLN A 53 12.48 -0.25 -11.88
CA GLN A 53 13.39 -1.39 -11.93
C GLN A 53 13.18 -2.36 -10.76
N TRP A 54 11.91 -2.67 -10.45
CA TRP A 54 11.54 -3.57 -9.35
C TRP A 54 12.20 -3.16 -8.02
N SER A 55 12.26 -1.85 -7.73
CA SER A 55 13.06 -1.29 -6.63
C SER A 55 12.66 -1.86 -5.27
N ALA A 56 11.36 -1.97 -4.99
CA ALA A 56 10.88 -2.49 -3.72
C ALA A 56 11.23 -3.99 -3.56
N GLY A 57 11.12 -4.79 -4.63
CA GLY A 57 11.58 -6.18 -4.64
C GLY A 57 13.10 -6.33 -4.43
N ARG A 58 13.90 -5.41 -4.99
CA ARG A 58 15.37 -5.40 -4.80
C ARG A 58 15.81 -4.89 -3.42
N ARG A 59 14.92 -4.29 -2.65
CA ARG A 59 15.19 -3.71 -1.32
C ARG A 59 14.54 -4.47 -0.17
N ILE A 60 13.98 -5.65 -0.45
CA ILE A 60 13.44 -6.55 0.58
C ILE A 60 14.51 -6.84 1.63
N ASP A 61 14.13 -6.66 2.90
CA ASP A 61 14.95 -7.05 4.04
C ASP A 61 15.06 -8.58 4.11
N PRO A 62 16.25 -9.17 4.35
CA PRO A 62 16.43 -10.63 4.44
C PRO A 62 15.51 -11.34 5.43
N ARG A 63 14.95 -10.65 6.43
CA ARG A 63 13.96 -11.20 7.37
C ARG A 63 12.65 -11.62 6.70
N PHE A 64 12.34 -11.10 5.51
CA PHE A 64 11.18 -11.50 4.72
C PHE A 64 11.47 -12.67 3.77
N ASP A 65 12.71 -13.18 3.76
CA ASP A 65 13.03 -14.43 3.07
C ASP A 65 12.48 -15.61 3.88
N TYR A 66 11.28 -16.06 3.50
CA TYR A 66 10.60 -17.16 4.18
C TYR A 66 11.42 -18.46 4.16
N LYS A 67 12.24 -18.69 3.11
CA LYS A 67 13.06 -19.92 3.01
C LYS A 67 14.17 -19.91 4.06
N LYS A 68 14.79 -18.75 4.28
CA LYS A 68 15.81 -18.59 5.33
C LYS A 68 15.21 -18.66 6.72
N THR A 69 14.09 -17.97 6.95
CA THR A 69 13.43 -17.97 8.26
C THR A 69 12.89 -19.35 8.64
N LEU A 70 12.33 -20.12 7.70
CA LEU A 70 11.89 -21.51 7.98
C LEU A 70 13.05 -22.50 8.24
N ALA A 71 14.28 -22.16 7.84
CA ALA A 71 15.46 -22.98 8.13
C ALA A 71 16.02 -22.77 9.54
N ASP A 72 15.62 -21.68 10.22
CA ASP A 72 15.97 -21.38 11.61
C ASP A 72 14.83 -21.83 12.53
N PRO A 73 15.07 -22.74 13.50
CA PRO A 73 14.05 -23.13 14.49
C PRO A 73 13.45 -21.97 15.30
N ASN A 74 14.15 -20.84 15.40
CA ASN A 74 13.67 -19.62 16.05
C ASN A 74 13.27 -18.52 15.05
N GLY A 75 13.27 -18.82 13.76
CA GLY A 75 12.97 -17.86 12.71
C GLY A 75 11.49 -17.43 12.75
N GLN A 76 11.26 -16.13 12.70
CA GLN A 76 9.91 -15.56 12.57
C GLN A 76 9.63 -15.26 11.10
N VAL A 77 8.62 -15.92 10.52
CA VAL A 77 8.17 -15.63 9.16
C VAL A 77 7.50 -14.26 9.14
N MET A 78 8.08 -13.33 8.38
CA MET A 78 7.51 -12.02 8.12
C MET A 78 6.63 -12.08 6.87
N MET A 79 5.44 -11.49 6.94
CA MET A 79 4.52 -11.37 5.79
C MET A 79 4.72 -10.02 5.12
N PHE A 80 4.68 -10.00 3.79
CA PHE A 80 4.59 -8.75 3.05
C PHE A 80 3.19 -8.14 3.19
N GLY A 81 3.12 -6.82 3.07
CA GLY A 81 1.88 -6.14 2.72
C GLY A 81 1.58 -6.33 1.23
N GLU A 82 1.11 -5.27 0.59
CA GLU A 82 0.73 -5.29 -0.83
C GLU A 82 1.94 -5.00 -1.71
N HIS A 83 2.38 -6.02 -2.44
CA HIS A 83 3.52 -5.91 -3.33
C HIS A 83 3.36 -6.81 -4.56
N THR A 84 3.87 -6.34 -5.70
CA THR A 84 3.91 -7.07 -6.96
C THR A 84 5.35 -7.40 -7.32
N PHE A 85 5.75 -8.67 -7.19
CA PHE A 85 7.10 -9.09 -7.53
C PHE A 85 7.23 -9.47 -9.01
N GLU A 86 8.45 -9.32 -9.54
CA GLU A 86 8.79 -9.72 -10.91
C GLU A 86 8.43 -11.19 -11.22
N TRP A 87 8.66 -12.11 -10.27
CA TRP A 87 8.37 -13.53 -10.45
C TRP A 87 6.87 -13.85 -10.53
N MET A 88 5.98 -12.96 -10.09
CA MET A 88 4.54 -13.18 -10.17
C MET A 88 4.05 -13.27 -11.63
N TYR A 89 4.78 -12.66 -12.57
CA TYR A 89 4.51 -12.76 -14.01
C TYR A 89 4.89 -14.11 -14.60
N GLU A 90 5.59 -14.98 -13.85
CA GLU A 90 5.82 -16.37 -14.23
C GLU A 90 4.83 -17.31 -13.54
N ASP A 91 4.44 -16.98 -12.31
CA ASP A 91 3.60 -17.82 -11.47
C ASP A 91 2.12 -17.76 -11.89
N TYR A 92 1.53 -16.56 -11.91
CA TYR A 92 0.14 -16.34 -12.27
C TYR A 92 -0.08 -16.56 -13.77
N ALA A 93 -0.92 -17.53 -14.12
CA ALA A 93 -1.11 -17.97 -15.50
C ALA A 93 -1.62 -16.82 -16.40
N SER A 94 -2.52 -16.00 -15.88
CA SER A 94 -3.08 -14.83 -16.57
C SER A 94 -2.08 -13.71 -16.80
N LEU A 95 -1.03 -13.59 -15.97
CA LEU A 95 -0.02 -12.52 -16.07
C LEU A 95 1.15 -12.86 -16.99
N ARG A 96 1.35 -14.14 -17.34
CA ARG A 96 2.48 -14.60 -18.17
C ARG A 96 2.60 -13.87 -19.50
N GLY A 97 1.48 -13.64 -20.18
CA GLY A 97 1.45 -12.92 -21.45
C GLY A 97 1.84 -11.43 -21.33
N LEU A 98 1.91 -10.90 -20.11
CA LEU A 98 2.20 -9.50 -19.83
C LEU A 98 3.61 -9.28 -19.26
N LYS A 99 4.40 -10.34 -19.11
CA LYS A 99 5.76 -10.27 -18.54
C LYS A 99 6.63 -9.21 -19.23
N ASP A 100 6.70 -9.23 -20.56
CA ASP A 100 7.51 -8.28 -21.33
C ASP A 100 7.02 -6.83 -21.16
N ALA A 101 5.69 -6.63 -21.08
CA ALA A 101 5.11 -5.32 -20.82
C ALA A 101 5.44 -4.82 -19.41
N ALA A 102 5.41 -5.70 -18.40
CA ALA A 102 5.78 -5.37 -17.03
C ALA A 102 7.26 -4.96 -16.94
N HIS A 103 8.17 -5.70 -17.59
CA HIS A 103 9.59 -5.31 -17.66
C HIS A 103 9.78 -3.97 -18.38
N PHE A 104 9.06 -3.74 -19.48
CA PHE A 104 9.12 -2.46 -20.20
C PHE A 104 8.70 -1.29 -19.30
N ILE A 105 7.59 -1.45 -18.57
CA ILE A 105 7.07 -0.43 -17.65
C ILE A 105 8.03 -0.20 -16.47
N ALA A 106 8.55 -1.26 -15.85
CA ALA A 106 9.55 -1.15 -14.78
C ALA A 106 10.83 -0.44 -15.25
N GLY A 107 11.22 -0.63 -16.53
CA GLY A 107 12.36 0.02 -17.15
C GLY A 107 12.09 1.41 -17.76
N LYS A 108 10.85 1.89 -17.75
CA LYS A 108 10.46 3.17 -18.36
C LYS A 108 11.16 4.33 -17.65
N LYS A 109 11.88 5.19 -18.39
CA LYS A 109 12.76 6.25 -17.84
C LYS A 109 12.23 7.67 -18.01
N ASP A 110 11.25 7.85 -18.87
CA ASP A 110 10.67 9.13 -19.26
C ASP A 110 9.37 9.43 -18.48
N TRP A 111 9.34 9.08 -17.19
CA TRP A 111 8.23 9.44 -16.32
C TRP A 111 8.21 10.95 -16.10
N GLY A 112 7.11 11.59 -16.49
CA GLY A 112 6.86 12.99 -16.16
C GLY A 112 6.73 13.21 -14.65
N LYS A 113 6.79 14.48 -14.23
CA LYS A 113 6.42 14.85 -12.85
C LYS A 113 4.90 14.71 -12.70
N LEU A 114 4.46 13.88 -11.77
CA LEU A 114 3.04 13.70 -11.47
C LEU A 114 2.51 14.82 -10.57
N TYR A 115 3.34 15.33 -9.66
CA TYR A 115 2.96 16.33 -8.68
C TYR A 115 3.73 17.65 -8.87
N ASP A 116 3.00 18.77 -8.80
CA ASP A 116 3.57 20.11 -8.68
C ASP A 116 3.56 20.55 -7.21
N ALA A 117 4.71 20.43 -6.55
CA ALA A 117 4.85 20.79 -5.15
C ALA A 117 4.61 22.28 -4.87
N GLU A 118 4.89 23.17 -5.83
CA GLU A 118 4.65 24.61 -5.66
C GLU A 118 3.17 24.94 -5.79
N ALA A 119 2.45 24.24 -6.67
CA ALA A 119 0.99 24.32 -6.73
C ALA A 119 0.35 23.79 -5.43
N LEU A 120 0.80 22.65 -4.92
CA LEU A 120 0.27 22.06 -3.68
C LEU A 120 0.49 22.97 -2.46
N LYS A 121 1.66 23.63 -2.35
CA LYS A 121 1.93 24.62 -1.30
C LYS A 121 1.00 25.83 -1.35
N LYS A 122 0.54 26.21 -2.54
CA LYS A 122 -0.32 27.38 -2.78
C LYS A 122 -1.81 27.04 -2.77
N SER A 123 -2.18 25.77 -2.56
CA SER A 123 -3.57 25.37 -2.47
C SER A 123 -4.28 26.13 -1.36
N THR A 124 -5.47 26.67 -1.68
CA THR A 124 -6.34 27.40 -0.75
C THR A 124 -7.57 26.60 -0.36
N VAL A 125 -7.71 25.38 -0.90
CA VAL A 125 -8.78 24.45 -0.55
C VAL A 125 -8.55 23.99 0.89
N PRO A 126 -9.52 24.16 1.81
CA PRO A 126 -9.42 23.60 3.15
C PRO A 126 -9.33 22.07 3.10
N SER A 127 -8.31 21.49 3.74
CA SER A 127 -8.07 20.05 3.69
C SER A 127 -7.74 19.50 5.07
N ALA A 128 -8.19 18.27 5.31
CA ALA A 128 -7.79 17.47 6.46
C ALA A 128 -7.46 16.05 6.01
N ALA A 129 -6.54 15.38 6.72
CA ALA A 129 -6.17 14.00 6.46
C ALA A 129 -6.12 13.19 7.76
N ALA A 130 -6.51 11.92 7.67
CA ALA A 130 -6.20 10.92 8.68
C ALA A 130 -4.84 10.32 8.35
N VAL A 131 -3.97 10.19 9.36
CA VAL A 131 -2.68 9.52 9.24
C VAL A 131 -2.67 8.41 10.28
N TYR A 132 -2.63 7.16 9.83
CA TYR A 132 -2.57 6.04 10.73
C TYR A 132 -1.12 5.82 11.16
N TYR A 133 -0.87 5.79 12.47
CA TYR A 133 0.48 5.79 13.04
C TYR A 133 1.25 4.51 12.68
N ASP A 134 0.57 3.37 12.73
CA ASP A 134 1.14 2.04 12.46
C ASP A 134 0.71 1.47 11.09
N ASP A 135 0.48 2.33 10.08
CA ASP A 135 0.07 1.88 8.73
C ASP A 135 1.20 1.10 8.04
N VAL A 136 0.92 -0.15 7.68
CA VAL A 136 1.88 -1.03 7.02
C VAL A 136 2.07 -0.75 5.52
N TYR A 137 1.23 0.10 4.92
CA TYR A 137 1.26 0.45 3.48
C TYR A 137 1.74 1.87 3.23
N VAL A 138 1.35 2.82 4.09
CA VAL A 138 1.66 4.25 3.89
C VAL A 138 2.47 4.78 5.07
N GLU A 139 3.75 5.06 4.83
CA GLU A 139 4.67 5.47 5.90
C GLU A 139 4.25 6.80 6.55
N HIS A 140 4.26 6.81 7.89
CA HIS A 140 3.78 7.92 8.72
C HIS A 140 4.55 9.22 8.45
N ASP A 141 5.88 9.21 8.51
CA ASP A 141 6.69 10.42 8.41
C ASP A 141 6.59 11.07 7.02
N LEU A 142 6.53 10.27 5.96
CA LEU A 142 6.27 10.74 4.60
C LEU A 142 4.88 11.38 4.49
N SER A 143 3.87 10.81 5.14
CA SER A 143 2.51 11.38 5.19
C SER A 143 2.48 12.72 5.90
N VAL A 144 3.10 12.82 7.08
CA VAL A 144 3.21 14.06 7.85
C VAL A 144 3.99 15.14 7.08
N LYS A 145 5.11 14.78 6.45
CA LYS A 145 5.88 15.69 5.59
C LYS A 145 5.04 16.20 4.41
N THR A 146 4.27 15.34 3.77
CA THR A 146 3.40 15.71 2.64
C THR A 146 2.29 16.67 3.09
N ALA A 147 1.67 16.41 4.24
CA ALA A 147 0.67 17.30 4.83
C ALA A 147 1.27 18.69 5.19
N ALA A 148 2.48 18.71 5.75
CA ALA A 148 3.19 19.95 6.08
C ALA A 148 3.59 20.76 4.82
N LEU A 149 3.81 20.10 3.68
CA LEU A 149 4.08 20.77 2.41
C LEU A 149 2.80 21.34 1.78
N THR A 150 1.65 20.70 2.00
CA THR A 150 0.40 21.09 1.35
C THR A 150 -0.22 22.31 2.04
N GLY A 151 -0.43 23.38 1.27
CA GLY A 151 -1.22 24.52 1.71
C GLY A 151 -2.71 24.13 1.76
N SER A 152 -3.42 24.53 2.81
CA SER A 152 -4.85 24.31 2.91
C SER A 152 -5.54 25.45 3.66
N GLY A 153 -6.52 26.09 3.02
CA GLY A 153 -7.33 27.15 3.62
C GLY A 153 -6.92 28.60 3.26
N LYS A 154 -7.81 29.54 3.58
CA LYS A 154 -7.60 30.99 3.35
C LYS A 154 -6.48 31.48 4.28
N GLY A 155 -5.50 32.21 3.71
CA GLY A 155 -4.39 32.80 4.47
C GLY A 155 -3.14 31.93 4.59
N GLY A 156 -3.05 30.81 3.86
CA GLY A 156 -1.84 29.99 3.80
C GLY A 156 -1.66 29.02 4.97
N SER A 157 -2.74 28.67 5.67
CA SER A 157 -2.72 27.61 6.69
C SER A 157 -2.28 26.26 6.09
N LYS A 158 -1.77 25.36 6.93
CA LYS A 158 -1.38 24.01 6.52
C LYS A 158 -2.58 23.05 6.53
N MET A 159 -2.45 21.91 5.86
CA MET A 159 -3.38 20.80 6.01
C MET A 159 -3.50 20.39 7.48
N LYS A 160 -4.73 20.18 7.95
CA LYS A 160 -4.97 19.65 9.30
C LYS A 160 -4.80 18.13 9.27
N ILE A 161 -4.06 17.56 10.22
CA ILE A 161 -3.88 16.11 10.29
C ILE A 161 -4.42 15.56 11.59
N TRP A 162 -5.04 14.39 11.52
CA TRP A 162 -5.37 13.57 12.68
C TRP A 162 -4.51 12.32 12.63
N VAL A 163 -3.47 12.32 13.46
CA VAL A 163 -2.62 11.13 13.66
C VAL A 163 -3.30 10.23 14.68
N THR A 164 -3.47 8.95 14.37
CA THR A 164 -4.14 7.99 15.25
C THR A 164 -3.65 6.57 15.04
N ASN A 165 -3.68 5.76 16.09
CA ASN A 165 -3.50 4.30 16.04
C ASN A 165 -4.81 3.55 16.35
N GLU A 166 -5.96 4.25 16.41
CA GLU A 166 -7.29 3.63 16.55
C GLU A 166 -7.66 2.77 15.33
N TYR A 167 -7.04 3.05 14.17
CA TYR A 167 -7.33 2.40 12.90
C TYR A 167 -6.05 2.00 12.18
N GLN A 168 -6.19 1.02 11.30
CA GLN A 168 -5.18 0.58 10.35
C GLN A 168 -5.54 1.11 8.95
N HIS A 169 -4.79 0.69 7.93
CA HIS A 169 -5.05 1.03 6.53
C HIS A 169 -6.51 0.81 6.07
N SER A 170 -7.21 -0.15 6.68
CA SER A 170 -8.63 -0.44 6.45
C SER A 170 -9.60 0.53 7.10
N GLY A 171 -9.14 1.60 7.77
CA GLY A 171 -9.97 2.44 8.64
C GLY A 171 -11.27 2.93 7.99
N LEU A 172 -11.26 3.34 6.72
CA LEU A 172 -12.48 3.77 6.03
C LEU A 172 -13.54 2.65 5.90
N ARG A 173 -13.11 1.39 5.80
CA ARG A 173 -14.01 0.22 5.77
C ARG A 173 -14.51 -0.13 7.16
N ASP A 174 -13.65 0.02 8.17
CA ASP A 174 -13.96 -0.36 9.54
C ASP A 174 -14.89 0.65 10.22
N ASP A 175 -14.66 1.96 10.01
CA ASP A 175 -15.45 3.04 10.60
C ASP A 175 -15.41 4.34 9.77
N GLY A 176 -15.79 4.23 8.49
CA GLY A 176 -15.71 5.35 7.56
C GLY A 176 -16.57 6.55 7.95
N TYR A 177 -17.71 6.33 8.62
CA TYR A 177 -18.56 7.42 9.09
C TYR A 177 -17.83 8.31 10.10
N ARG A 178 -17.25 7.72 11.16
CA ARG A 178 -16.53 8.48 12.20
C ARG A 178 -15.32 9.21 11.62
N ILE A 179 -14.57 8.54 10.74
CA ILE A 179 -13.40 9.14 10.10
C ILE A 179 -13.81 10.35 9.26
N LEU A 180 -14.81 10.20 8.39
CA LEU A 180 -15.26 11.29 7.52
C LEU A 180 -15.89 12.45 8.31
N ASP A 181 -16.73 12.16 9.30
CA ASP A 181 -17.33 13.18 10.17
C ASP A 181 -16.25 14.01 10.88
N ARG A 182 -15.23 13.33 11.43
CA ARG A 182 -14.10 14.01 12.07
C ARG A 182 -13.32 14.88 11.09
N LEU A 183 -12.94 14.36 9.92
CA LEU A 183 -12.17 15.12 8.93
C LEU A 183 -12.93 16.35 8.42
N LEU A 184 -14.22 16.19 8.10
CA LEU A 184 -15.09 17.31 7.72
C LEU A 184 -15.28 18.29 8.88
N GLY A 185 -15.39 17.78 10.09
CA GLY A 185 -15.51 18.55 11.31
C GLY A 185 -14.28 19.41 11.59
N MET A 186 -13.08 18.87 11.33
CA MET A 186 -11.80 19.58 11.41
C MET A 186 -11.74 20.71 10.38
N ILE A 187 -12.21 20.47 9.16
CA ILE A 187 -12.29 21.51 8.11
C ILE A 187 -13.26 22.63 8.53
N ARG A 188 -14.43 22.27 9.05
CA ARG A 188 -15.48 23.22 9.47
C ARG A 188 -15.20 23.93 10.79
N GLY A 189 -14.19 23.49 11.55
CA GLY A 189 -13.87 24.03 12.87
C GLY A 189 -14.78 23.56 14.01
N THR A 190 -15.65 22.58 13.75
CA THR A 190 -16.54 21.96 14.75
C THR A 190 -15.83 20.91 15.61
N HIS A 191 -14.69 20.39 15.13
CA HIS A 191 -13.81 19.50 15.87
C HIS A 191 -12.45 20.19 16.00
N GLN A 192 -12.03 20.46 17.24
CA GLN A 192 -10.68 20.95 17.49
C GLN A 192 -9.67 19.82 17.35
N VAL A 193 -8.58 20.12 16.67
CA VAL A 193 -7.37 19.31 16.68
C VAL A 193 -6.39 20.08 17.56
N PRO A 194 -5.75 19.45 18.57
CA PRO A 194 -4.64 20.07 19.26
C PRO A 194 -3.60 20.52 18.23
N SER A 195 -3.14 21.77 18.36
CA SER A 195 -2.09 22.36 17.52
C SER A 195 -0.75 21.67 17.74
#